data_AF-A0A7G9Z7F6-F1
#
_entry.id   AF-A0A7G9Z7F6-F1
#
_cell.length_a   1.000
_cell.length_b   1.000
_cell.length_c   1.000
_cell.angle_alpha   90.00
_cell.angle_beta   90.00
_cell.angle_gamma   90.00
#
_symmetry.space_group_name_H-M   'P 1'
#
loop_
_entity.id
_entity.type
_entity.pdbx_description
1 polymer ?
#
loop_
_entity_poly.entity_id
_entity_poly.type
_entity_poly.pdbx_seq_one_letter_code
_entity_poly.pdbx_strand_id
1 'polypeptide(L)'
;MLCALDFYLSSPMQVVIASQKIEEVQAFAAEISRHFLPNKVVAFTSSRDDELSGRIPLITDKVAVQGKPTVYICENYTCKAPITDLDDLRRVLSHQK
;
A
#
# COMPACT_ATOMS: atom_id res chain seq x y z
N MET A 1 10.76 18.48 20.46
CA MET A 1 9.40 18.04 20.11
C MET A 1 9.25 18.08 18.58
N LEU A 2 9.96 17.18 17.88
CA LEU A 2 10.05 17.18 16.41
C LEU A 2 9.02 16.20 15.80
N CYS A 3 8.68 15.12 16.50
CA CYS A 3 7.76 14.08 16.00
C CYS A 3 6.33 14.58 15.77
N ALA A 4 5.84 15.52 16.60
CA ALA A 4 4.50 16.09 16.42
C ALA A 4 4.41 16.99 15.18
N LEU A 5 5.49 17.73 14.90
CA LEU A 5 5.58 18.57 13.70
C LEU A 5 5.79 17.72 12.44
N ASP A 6 6.63 16.68 12.50
CA ASP A 6 6.83 15.73 11.42
C ASP A 6 5.52 15.06 11.01
N PHE A 7 4.74 14.57 11.98
CA PHE A 7 3.41 14.00 11.70
C PHE A 7 2.44 15.03 11.11
N TYR A 8 2.39 16.25 11.67
CA TYR A 8 1.51 17.31 11.19
C TYR A 8 1.82 17.75 9.75
N LEU A 9 3.10 17.76 9.37
CA LEU A 9 3.55 18.12 8.02
C LEU A 9 3.55 16.92 7.06
N SER A 10 3.50 15.69 7.57
CA SER A 10 3.53 14.50 6.74
C SER A 10 2.22 14.30 6.00
N SER A 11 2.32 13.97 4.71
CA SER A 11 1.23 13.36 3.96
C SER A 11 1.50 11.86 3.93
N PRO A 12 0.82 11.05 4.76
CA PRO A 12 1.20 9.66 4.96
C PRO A 12 0.99 8.87 3.66
N MET A 13 2.05 8.20 3.23
CA MET A 13 1.98 7.22 2.15
C MET A 13 1.11 6.05 2.61
N GLN A 14 0.05 5.79 1.87
CA GLN A 14 -0.88 4.70 2.12
C GLN A 14 -0.64 3.60 1.09
N VAL A 15 -0.29 2.41 1.56
CA VAL A 15 0.02 1.26 0.71
C VAL A 15 -1.00 0.16 0.95
N VAL A 16 -1.74 -0.22 -0.08
CA VAL A 16 -2.71 -1.32 -0.03
C VAL A 16 -2.21 -2.47 -0.87
N ILE A 17 -2.14 -3.67 -0.27
CA ILE A 17 -1.84 -4.90 -0.98
C ILE A 17 -3.14 -5.69 -1.13
N ALA A 18 -3.62 -5.83 -2.36
CA ALA A 18 -4.79 -6.62 -2.69
C ALA A 18 -4.36 -7.97 -3.25
N SER A 19 -4.71 -9.06 -2.57
CA SER A 19 -4.40 -10.44 -3.04
C SER A 19 -5.42 -11.44 -2.51
N GLN A 20 -5.68 -12.51 -3.28
CA GLN A 20 -6.51 -13.62 -2.82
C GLN A 20 -5.74 -14.61 -1.94
N LYS A 21 -4.40 -14.63 -2.05
CA LYS A 21 -3.51 -15.55 -1.34
C LYS A 21 -2.58 -14.79 -0.45
N ILE A 22 -2.56 -15.15 0.84
CA ILE A 22 -1.74 -14.47 1.85
C ILE A 22 -0.25 -14.74 1.65
N GLU A 23 0.10 -15.88 1.08
CA GLU A 23 1.48 -16.26 0.77
C GLU A 23 2.11 -15.29 -0.24
N GLU A 24 1.30 -14.80 -1.19
CA GLU A 24 1.76 -13.87 -2.22
C GLU A 24 1.92 -12.44 -1.68
N VAL A 25 1.27 -12.09 -0.57
CA VAL A 25 1.37 -10.78 0.09
C VAL A 25 2.73 -10.59 0.76
N GLN A 26 3.28 -11.68 1.29
CA GLN A 26 4.44 -11.63 2.16
C GLN A 26 5.68 -11.07 1.44
N ALA A 27 5.85 -11.39 0.16
CA ALA A 27 6.93 -10.85 -0.66
C ALA A 27 6.84 -9.32 -0.85
N PHE A 28 5.64 -8.81 -1.13
CA PHE A 28 5.40 -7.38 -1.30
C PHE A 28 5.52 -6.63 0.03
N ALA A 29 4.96 -7.18 1.12
CA ALA A 29 5.06 -6.61 2.45
C ALA A 29 6.52 -6.55 2.95
N ALA A 30 7.32 -7.58 2.68
CA ALA A 30 8.74 -7.59 2.97
C ALA A 30 9.47 -6.49 2.21
N GLU A 31 9.22 -6.33 0.91
CA GLU A 31 9.86 -5.30 0.09
C GLU A 31 9.49 -3.87 0.56
N ILE A 32 8.22 -3.63 0.91
CA ILE A 32 7.78 -2.36 1.51
C ILE A 32 8.49 -2.10 2.84
N SER A 33 8.69 -3.14 3.65
CA SER A 33 9.31 -3.03 4.97
C SER A 33 10.82 -2.78 4.91
N ARG A 34 11.49 -3.10 3.81
CA ARG A 34 12.92 -2.80 3.59
C ARG A 34 13.20 -1.30 3.46
N HIS A 35 12.19 -0.52 3.08
CA HIS A 35 12.29 0.91 2.89
C HIS A 35 11.80 1.65 4.14
N PHE A 36 12.66 2.54 4.66
CA PHE A 36 12.26 3.44 5.73
C PHE A 36 11.38 4.56 5.17
N LEU A 37 10.07 4.42 5.41
CA LEU A 37 9.04 5.35 4.94
C LEU A 37 8.31 5.88 6.18
N PRO A 38 8.61 7.10 6.65
CA PRO A 38 8.01 7.64 7.85
C PRO A 38 6.50 7.79 7.69
N ASN A 39 5.76 7.53 8.78
CA ASN A 39 4.30 7.67 8.86
C ASN A 39 3.50 6.84 7.82
N LYS A 40 4.10 5.84 7.16
CA LYS A 40 3.39 4.99 6.20
C LYS A 40 2.28 4.18 6.87
N VAL A 41 1.18 4.00 6.14
CA VAL A 41 0.11 3.07 6.51
C VAL A 41 0.13 1.93 5.51
N VAL A 42 0.14 0.69 5.99
CA VAL A 42 0.07 -0.50 5.14
C VAL A 42 -1.18 -1.30 5.49
N ALA A 43 -2.00 -1.58 4.49
CA ALA A 43 -3.20 -2.40 4.63
C ALA A 43 -3.15 -3.57 3.66
N PHE A 44 -3.72 -4.70 4.08
CA PHE A 44 -3.96 -5.85 3.24
C PHE A 44 -5.46 -6.02 3.08
N THR A 45 -5.91 -6.39 1.88
CA THR A 45 -7.29 -6.75 1.61
C THR A 45 -7.35 -7.96 0.70
N SER A 46 -8.27 -8.87 0.99
CA SER A 46 -8.65 -9.89 0.02
C SER A 46 -9.72 -9.32 -0.90
N SER A 47 -9.67 -9.60 -2.21
CA SER A 47 -10.68 -9.13 -3.18
C SER A 47 -12.13 -9.57 -2.88
N ARG A 48 -12.39 -10.26 -1.76
CA ARG A 48 -13.70 -10.73 -1.31
C ARG A 48 -14.19 -10.05 -0.02
N ASP A 49 -13.44 -9.13 0.57
CA ASP A 49 -13.81 -8.47 1.83
C ASP A 49 -14.68 -7.22 1.60
N ASP A 50 -15.88 -7.42 1.05
CA ASP A 50 -16.88 -6.34 0.87
C ASP A 50 -17.27 -5.68 2.21
N GLU A 51 -17.29 -6.46 3.30
CA GLU A 51 -17.63 -5.93 4.63
C GLU A 51 -16.61 -4.92 5.17
N LEU A 52 -15.31 -5.17 4.92
CA LEU A 52 -14.23 -4.27 5.34
C LEU A 52 -14.14 -3.07 4.39
N SER A 53 -14.40 -3.28 3.10
CA SER A 53 -14.39 -2.24 2.07
C SER A 53 -15.41 -1.11 2.35
N GLY A 54 -16.55 -1.44 2.97
CA GLY A 54 -17.54 -0.45 3.41
C GLY A 54 -17.19 0.28 4.72
N ARG A 55 -16.20 -0.20 5.49
CA ARG A 55 -15.80 0.36 6.79
C ARG A 55 -14.46 1.06 6.79
N ILE A 56 -13.57 0.66 5.88
CA ILE A 56 -12.19 1.15 5.78
C ILE A 56 -12.04 1.81 4.40
N PRO A 57 -12.17 3.16 4.32
CA PRO A 57 -12.09 3.88 3.05
C PRO A 57 -10.80 3.65 2.26
N LEU A 58 -9.71 3.31 2.94
CA LEU A 58 -8.40 3.05 2.35
C LEU A 58 -8.42 1.87 1.36
N ILE A 59 -9.20 0.82 1.65
CA ILE A 59 -9.22 -0.40 0.84
C ILE A 59 -10.41 -0.48 -0.12
N THR A 60 -11.32 0.49 -0.07
CA THR A 60 -12.47 0.58 -0.99
C THR A 60 -11.98 0.60 -2.44
N ASP A 61 -12.59 -0.24 -3.28
CA ASP A 61 -12.24 -0.43 -4.69
C ASP A 61 -10.79 -0.90 -4.96
N LYS A 62 -10.07 -1.39 -3.94
CA LYS A 62 -8.70 -1.93 -4.09
C LYS A 62 -8.75 -3.44 -4.28
N VAL A 63 -8.81 -3.85 -5.54
CA VAL A 63 -8.90 -5.27 -5.92
C VAL A 63 -7.62 -5.76 -6.58
N ALA A 64 -7.37 -7.06 -6.47
CA ALA A 64 -6.35 -7.75 -7.25
C ALA A 64 -6.65 -7.65 -8.76
N VAL A 65 -5.70 -7.13 -9.53
CA VAL A 65 -5.78 -6.98 -10.99
C VAL A 65 -5.34 -8.27 -11.66
N GLN A 66 -6.18 -8.81 -12.56
CA GLN A 66 -5.90 -10.06 -13.29
C GLN A 66 -5.56 -11.26 -12.39
N GLY A 67 -6.11 -11.28 -11.17
CA GLY A 67 -5.84 -12.34 -10.19
C GLY A 67 -4.42 -12.35 -9.62
N LYS A 68 -3.63 -11.29 -9.88
CA LYS A 68 -2.28 -11.12 -9.32
C LYS A 68 -2.30 -10.22 -8.09
N PRO A 69 -1.37 -10.40 -7.14
CA PRO A 69 -1.15 -9.45 -6.06
C PRO A 69 -0.96 -8.05 -6.64
N THR A 70 -1.69 -7.08 -6.12
CA THR A 70 -1.67 -5.71 -6.64
C THR A 70 -1.42 -4.75 -5.50
N VAL A 71 -0.42 -3.90 -5.68
CA VAL A 71 -0.07 -2.85 -4.73
C VAL A 71 -0.58 -1.52 -5.24
N TYR A 72 -1.33 -0.82 -4.39
CA TYR A 72 -1.77 0.54 -4.61
C TYR A 72 -1.01 1.45 -3.65
N ILE A 73 -0.35 2.47 -4.20
CA ILE A 73 0.34 3.51 -3.42
C ILE A 73 -0.45 4.80 -3.58
N CYS A 74 -0.99 5.29 -2.48
CA CYS A 74 -1.84 6.47 -2.42
C CYS A 74 -1.21 7.56 -1.54
N GLU A 75 -1.20 8.78 -2.05
CA GLU A 75 -0.66 9.97 -1.41
C GLU A 75 -1.60 11.15 -1.75
N ASN A 76 -1.87 12.04 -0.79
CA ASN A 76 -2.73 13.22 -1.03
C ASN A 76 -4.06 12.88 -1.71
N TYR A 77 -4.76 11.85 -1.20
CA TYR A 77 -6.05 11.38 -1.72
C TYR A 77 -6.03 10.86 -3.16
N THR A 78 -4.84 10.67 -3.75
CA THR A 78 -4.68 10.17 -5.12
C THR A 78 -3.83 8.90 -5.10
N CYS A 79 -4.25 7.89 -5.85
CA CYS A 79 -3.49 6.66 -6.01
C CYS A 79 -2.74 6.65 -7.33
N LYS A 80 -1.48 6.18 -7.29
CA LYS A 80 -0.68 5.88 -8.48
C LYS A 80 -1.26 4.65 -9.20
N ALA A 81 -0.75 4.39 -10.41
CA ALA A 81 -1.11 3.19 -11.16
C ALA A 81 -0.86 1.92 -10.32
N PRO A 82 -1.74 0.90 -10.40
CA PRO A 82 -1.57 -0.36 -9.68
C PRO A 82 -0.29 -1.08 -10.11
N ILE A 83 0.46 -1.60 -9.15
CA ILE A 83 1.71 -2.32 -9.37
C ILE A 83 1.47 -3.80 -9.10
N THR A 84 1.66 -4.66 -10.10
CA THR A 84 1.47 -6.11 -9.98
C THR A 84 2.78 -6.90 -9.97
N ASP A 85 3.91 -6.23 -10.19
CA ASP A 85 5.23 -6.83 -10.27
C ASP A 85 6.14 -6.34 -9.14
N LEU A 86 6.94 -7.26 -8.58
CA LEU A 86 7.78 -6.96 -7.42
C LEU A 86 8.97 -6.06 -7.78
N ASP A 87 9.53 -6.19 -8.98
CA ASP A 87 10.66 -5.37 -9.44
C ASP A 87 10.20 -3.97 -9.86
N ASP A 88 8.98 -3.82 -10.35
CA ASP A 88 8.33 -2.52 -10.49
C ASP A 88 8.16 -1.84 -9.12
N LEU A 89 7.66 -2.57 -8.11
CA LEU A 89 7.51 -2.02 -6.76
C LEU A 89 8.86 -1.54 -6.19
N ARG A 90 9.92 -2.35 -6.34
CA ARG A 90 11.28 -1.98 -5.93
C ARG A 90 11.73 -0.66 -6.53
N ARG A 91 11.53 -0.49 -7.84
CA ARG A 91 11.91 0.74 -8.55
C ARG A 91 11.13 1.96 -8.06
N VAL A 92 9.86 1.79 -7.74
CA VAL A 92 9.04 2.90 -7.22
C VAL A 92 9.48 3.29 -5.80
N LEU A 93 9.77 2.32 -4.93
CA LEU A 93 10.14 2.58 -3.54
C LEU A 93 11.59 3.06 -3.36
N SER A 94 12.51 2.72 -4.28
CA SER A 94 13.90 3.18 -4.20
C SER A 94 14.09 4.68 -4.50
N HIS A 95 13.11 5.31 -5.13
CA HIS A 95 13.13 6.73 -5.50
C HIS A 95 12.35 7.66 -4.55
N GLN A 96 11.72 7.10 -3.51
CA GLN A 96 10.97 7.86 -2.51
C GLN A 96 11.95 8.33 -1.41
N LYS A 97 12.54 9.51 -1.61
CA LYS A 97 13.49 10.14 -0.69
C LYS A 97 12.98 11.50 -0.25
#